data_AF-A0A3E0HG28-F1
#
_entry.id   AF-A0A3E0HG28-F1
#
_cell.length_a   1.000
_cell.length_b   1.000
_cell.length_c   1.000
_cell.angle_alpha   90.00
_cell.angle_beta   90.00
_cell.angle_gamma   90.00
#
_symmetry.space_group_name_H-M   'P 1'
#
loop_
_entity.id
_entity.type
_entity.pdbx_description
1 polymer ?
#
loop_
_entity_poly.entity_id
_entity_poly.type
_entity_poly.pdbx_seq_one_letter_code
_entity_poly.pdbx_strand_id
1 'polypeptide(L)'
;MRRFAPAVVLSVLAPVIAEYVSGDIALDAFPALLGFVCLNGCWAVLARELVVRRGGGWPGLVFLALAIGVVEEGLLDQSLFNPHFAGSPQWLAYGFVPALGTSPIVVVFMVVLDAVWSVLVPVALTETLFPHRRAKPWLGRTGLLLVGIAFLLGAAATWMINYRIAGFRASPGQLEAAVVTAIVLVALGARPSPEPLPSERLAPSAFTVGVTAFLASSAFQVLKLITDPPAWIVLLGMLALLAGSLVLFSRWARRPGWGERHRFALPAGAVVTYCWFGPMLMLYKGNMGHVAEQLVLVAVTLLTMGALASRVRHGCQLSDTRP
;
A
#
# COMPACT_ATOMS: atom_id res chain seq x y z
N MET A 1 -15.77 8.43 -21.50
CA MET A 1 -14.56 8.75 -20.69
C MET A 1 -14.81 8.81 -19.18
N ARG A 2 -15.86 9.50 -18.67
CA ARG A 2 -16.15 9.66 -17.22
C ARG A 2 -16.29 8.37 -16.38
N ARG A 3 -16.50 7.19 -16.98
CA ARG A 3 -16.68 5.91 -16.25
C ARG A 3 -15.34 5.26 -15.85
N PHE A 4 -14.31 5.39 -16.68
CA PHE A 4 -13.01 4.71 -16.51
C PHE A 4 -11.96 5.56 -15.78
N ALA A 5 -12.21 6.86 -15.66
CA ALA A 5 -11.28 7.79 -15.03
C ALA A 5 -10.76 7.34 -13.65
N PRO A 6 -11.58 6.79 -12.73
CA PRO A 6 -11.06 6.33 -11.44
C PRO A 6 -10.08 5.15 -11.58
N ALA A 7 -10.31 4.24 -12.53
CA ALA A 7 -9.41 3.11 -12.75
C ALA A 7 -8.06 3.57 -13.32
N VAL A 8 -8.06 4.53 -14.24
CA VAL A 8 -6.83 5.12 -14.80
C VAL A 8 -6.08 5.92 -13.73
N VAL A 9 -6.80 6.70 -12.91
CA VAL A 9 -6.18 7.42 -11.80
C VAL A 9 -5.56 6.44 -10.80
N LEU A 10 -6.26 5.39 -10.40
CA LEU A 10 -5.72 4.38 -9.49
C LEU A 10 -4.50 3.67 -10.09
N SER A 11 -4.54 3.30 -11.38
CA SER A 11 -3.44 2.57 -12.01
C SER A 11 -2.15 3.39 -12.07
N VAL A 12 -2.24 4.71 -12.10
CA VAL A 12 -1.06 5.61 -12.06
C VAL A 12 -0.70 5.99 -10.63
N LEU A 13 -1.70 6.27 -9.79
CA LEU A 13 -1.49 6.71 -8.41
C LEU A 13 -0.80 5.65 -7.56
N ALA A 14 -1.13 4.36 -7.76
CA ALA A 14 -0.51 3.26 -7.04
C ALA A 14 1.02 3.22 -7.19
N PRO A 15 1.58 3.07 -8.39
CA PRO A 15 3.03 3.05 -8.56
C PRO A 15 3.69 4.41 -8.26
N VAL A 16 3.01 5.55 -8.49
CA VAL A 16 3.58 6.85 -8.10
C VAL A 16 3.83 6.93 -6.60
N ILE A 17 2.86 6.48 -5.79
CA ILE A 17 3.01 6.46 -4.32
C ILE A 17 4.05 5.43 -3.89
N ALA A 18 3.94 4.20 -4.39
CA ALA A 18 4.75 3.07 -3.96
C ALA A 18 6.23 3.17 -4.36
N GLU A 19 6.53 3.70 -5.54
CA GLU A 19 7.89 3.65 -6.12
C GLU A 19 8.61 5.00 -6.03
N TYR A 20 7.94 6.07 -6.44
CA TYR A 20 8.58 7.38 -6.62
C TYR A 20 8.50 8.21 -5.34
N VAL A 21 7.31 8.34 -4.74
CA VAL A 21 7.14 9.12 -3.51
C VAL A 21 7.84 8.43 -2.33
N SER A 22 7.88 7.09 -2.32
CA SER A 22 8.60 6.30 -1.31
C SER A 22 10.12 6.52 -1.32
N GLY A 23 10.67 6.99 -2.44
CA GLY A 23 12.11 7.12 -2.65
C GLY A 23 12.80 5.82 -3.04
N ASP A 24 12.06 4.78 -3.44
CA ASP A 24 12.71 3.56 -3.90
C ASP A 24 13.30 3.71 -5.31
N ILE A 25 12.53 4.34 -6.20
CA ILE A 25 12.90 4.62 -7.59
C ILE A 25 13.13 6.13 -7.79
N ALA A 26 14.24 6.47 -8.45
CA ALA A 26 14.59 7.84 -8.80
C ALA A 26 13.72 8.39 -9.95
N LEU A 27 13.64 9.72 -10.08
CA LEU A 27 12.78 10.35 -11.09
C LEU A 27 13.31 10.20 -12.52
N ASP A 28 14.60 10.00 -12.71
CA ASP A 28 15.19 9.72 -14.01
C ASP A 28 14.69 8.39 -14.61
N ALA A 29 14.33 7.42 -13.76
CA ALA A 29 13.68 6.18 -14.11
C ALA A 29 12.15 6.33 -14.32
N PHE A 30 11.63 7.54 -14.52
CA PHE A 30 10.23 7.77 -14.88
C PHE A 30 9.71 6.95 -16.08
N PRO A 31 10.52 6.65 -17.12
CA PRO A 31 10.07 5.76 -18.21
C PRO A 31 9.65 4.35 -17.73
N ALA A 32 10.16 3.88 -16.59
CA ALA A 32 9.76 2.60 -15.99
C ALA A 32 8.34 2.62 -15.41
N LEU A 33 7.73 3.80 -15.22
CA LEU A 33 6.36 3.96 -14.71
C LEU A 33 5.36 3.10 -15.48
N LEU A 34 5.52 2.93 -16.80
CA LEU A 34 4.61 2.08 -17.57
C LEU A 34 4.67 0.61 -17.10
N GLY A 35 5.86 0.10 -16.78
CA GLY A 35 6.03 -1.24 -16.20
C GLY A 35 5.34 -1.35 -14.84
N PHE A 36 5.56 -0.37 -13.97
CA PHE A 36 4.89 -0.32 -12.67
C PHE A 36 3.37 -0.14 -12.78
N VAL A 37 2.87 0.62 -13.75
CA VAL A 37 1.42 0.70 -14.04
C VAL A 37 0.87 -0.66 -14.45
N CYS A 38 1.62 -1.41 -15.27
CA CYS A 38 1.23 -2.76 -15.66
C CYS A 38 1.24 -3.73 -14.48
N LEU A 39 2.13 -3.59 -13.49
CA LEU A 39 2.13 -4.41 -12.28
C LEU A 39 1.30 -3.78 -11.14
N ASN A 40 1.92 -2.87 -10.38
CA ASN A 40 1.38 -2.13 -9.25
C ASN A 40 0.02 -1.49 -9.56
N GLY A 41 -0.08 -0.80 -10.70
CA GLY A 41 -1.30 -0.13 -11.11
C GLY A 41 -2.46 -1.09 -11.38
N CYS A 42 -2.19 -2.16 -12.12
CA CYS A 42 -3.22 -3.09 -12.55
C CYS A 42 -3.73 -3.95 -11.39
N TRP A 43 -2.88 -4.42 -10.47
CA TRP A 43 -3.40 -5.19 -9.34
C TRP A 43 -4.26 -4.36 -8.41
N ALA A 44 -4.00 -3.05 -8.28
CA ALA A 44 -4.73 -2.21 -7.33
C ALA A 44 -6.16 -2.05 -7.84
N VAL A 45 -6.28 -1.85 -9.16
CA VAL A 45 -7.56 -1.84 -9.88
C VAL A 45 -8.26 -3.19 -9.78
N LEU A 46 -7.58 -4.31 -10.04
CA LEU A 46 -8.18 -5.65 -9.99
C LEU A 46 -8.65 -6.01 -8.57
N ALA A 47 -7.86 -5.71 -7.55
CA ALA A 47 -8.17 -5.98 -6.16
C ALA A 47 -9.42 -5.23 -5.73
N ARG A 48 -9.46 -3.92 -6.02
CA ARG A 48 -10.62 -3.08 -5.75
C ARG A 48 -11.86 -3.55 -6.50
N GLU A 49 -11.74 -3.88 -7.78
CA GLU A 49 -12.86 -4.39 -8.59
C GLU A 49 -13.42 -5.70 -8.04
N LEU A 50 -12.55 -6.63 -7.62
CA LEU A 50 -12.94 -7.91 -7.05
C LEU A 50 -13.76 -7.73 -5.77
N VAL A 51 -13.24 -6.90 -4.86
CA VAL A 51 -13.86 -6.63 -3.56
C VAL A 51 -15.22 -5.95 -3.72
N VAL A 52 -15.32 -4.94 -4.58
CA VAL A 52 -16.58 -4.21 -4.81
C VAL A 52 -17.63 -5.12 -5.44
N ARG A 53 -17.25 -6.02 -6.35
CA ARG A 53 -18.19 -6.97 -6.97
C ARG A 53 -18.67 -8.06 -6.02
N ARG A 54 -17.84 -8.45 -5.05
CA ARG A 54 -18.18 -9.45 -4.04
C ARG A 54 -18.83 -8.87 -2.77
N GLY A 55 -18.88 -7.54 -2.64
CA GLY A 55 -19.36 -6.89 -1.42
C GLY A 55 -18.43 -7.09 -0.21
N GLY A 56 -17.14 -7.35 -0.43
CA GLY A 56 -16.19 -7.70 0.63
C GLY A 56 -15.76 -6.53 1.53
N GLY A 57 -16.00 -5.29 1.10
CA GLY A 57 -15.64 -4.07 1.84
C GLY A 57 -14.14 -3.92 2.11
N TRP A 58 -13.79 -3.01 3.01
CA TRP A 58 -12.38 -2.78 3.41
C TRP A 58 -11.67 -4.01 4.00
N PRO A 59 -12.31 -4.86 4.83
CA PRO A 59 -11.66 -6.08 5.32
C PRO A 59 -11.20 -7.00 4.19
N GLY A 60 -12.07 -7.23 3.19
CA GLY A 60 -11.71 -8.04 2.02
C GLY A 60 -10.56 -7.43 1.22
N LEU A 61 -10.52 -6.09 1.09
CA LEU A 61 -9.43 -5.40 0.42
C LEU A 61 -8.10 -5.50 1.19
N VAL A 62 -8.11 -5.40 2.51
CA VAL A 62 -6.90 -5.54 3.35
C VAL A 62 -6.28 -6.93 3.16
N PHE A 63 -7.08 -7.99 3.25
CA PHE A 63 -6.58 -9.35 3.05
C PHE A 63 -6.06 -9.58 1.62
N LEU A 64 -6.75 -9.02 0.62
CA LEU A 64 -6.31 -9.13 -0.78
C LEU A 64 -5.02 -8.33 -1.04
N ALA A 65 -4.86 -7.17 -0.42
CA ALA A 65 -3.65 -6.37 -0.49
C ALA A 65 -2.45 -7.10 0.17
N LEU A 66 -2.67 -7.75 1.32
CA LEU A 66 -1.64 -8.60 1.95
C LEU A 66 -1.28 -9.80 1.05
N ALA A 67 -2.27 -10.43 0.40
CA ALA A 67 -2.00 -11.51 -0.53
C ALA A 67 -1.19 -11.05 -1.74
N ILE A 68 -1.44 -9.84 -2.22
CA ILE A 68 -0.67 -9.19 -3.29
C ILE A 68 0.80 -9.01 -2.86
N GLY A 69 1.06 -8.43 -1.69
CA GLY A 69 2.44 -8.27 -1.20
C GLY A 69 3.16 -9.61 -1.03
N VAL A 70 2.48 -10.67 -0.58
CA VAL A 70 3.07 -12.02 -0.53
C VAL A 70 3.39 -12.56 -1.93
N VAL A 71 2.56 -12.29 -2.93
CA VAL A 71 2.79 -12.71 -4.32
C VAL A 71 3.95 -11.95 -4.94
N GLU A 72 3.97 -10.63 -4.79
CA GLU A 72 5.07 -9.77 -5.27
C GLU A 72 6.39 -10.22 -4.66
N GLU A 73 6.49 -10.18 -3.34
CA GLU A 73 7.76 -10.32 -2.65
C GLU A 73 8.19 -11.78 -2.49
N GLY A 74 7.24 -12.71 -2.50
CA GLY A 74 7.50 -14.14 -2.39
C GLY A 74 7.73 -14.82 -3.75
N LEU A 75 7.00 -14.43 -4.80
CA LEU A 75 7.00 -15.13 -6.08
C LEU A 75 7.67 -14.34 -7.21
N LEU A 76 7.41 -13.04 -7.30
CA LEU A 76 7.91 -12.20 -8.40
C LEU A 76 9.34 -11.72 -8.12
N ASP A 77 9.52 -11.03 -7.00
CA ASP A 77 10.79 -10.42 -6.60
C ASP A 77 11.66 -11.35 -5.75
N GLN A 78 11.01 -12.27 -5.03
CA GLN A 78 11.65 -13.23 -4.12
C GLN A 78 12.49 -12.55 -3.03
N SER A 79 12.21 -11.28 -2.70
CA SER A 79 12.89 -10.51 -1.66
C SER A 79 12.75 -11.15 -0.27
N LEU A 80 11.66 -11.89 -0.04
CA LEU A 80 11.42 -12.57 1.23
C LEU A 80 12.46 -13.66 1.50
N PHE A 81 13.08 -14.19 0.45
CA PHE A 81 13.96 -15.36 0.53
C PHE A 81 15.39 -15.05 0.09
N ASN A 82 15.61 -13.97 -0.67
CA ASN A 82 16.91 -13.56 -1.17
C ASN A 82 17.73 -12.81 -0.09
N PRO A 83 18.85 -13.36 0.41
CA PRO A 83 19.68 -12.68 1.42
C PRO A 83 20.37 -11.42 0.90
N HIS A 84 20.49 -11.28 -0.43
CA HIS A 84 21.22 -10.21 -1.12
C HIS A 84 20.29 -9.32 -1.98
N PHE A 85 19.01 -9.22 -1.59
CA PHE A 85 18.01 -8.50 -2.37
C PHE A 85 18.38 -7.02 -2.56
N ALA A 86 18.09 -6.49 -3.75
CA ALA A 86 18.36 -5.09 -4.14
C ALA A 86 19.79 -4.60 -3.85
N GLY A 87 20.79 -5.48 -3.91
CA GLY A 87 22.18 -5.15 -3.64
C GLY A 87 22.53 -4.98 -2.15
N SER A 88 21.59 -5.24 -1.24
CA SER A 88 21.84 -5.22 0.20
C SER A 88 22.47 -6.54 0.66
N PRO A 89 23.72 -6.56 1.16
CA PRO A 89 24.42 -7.81 1.48
C PRO A 89 23.87 -8.54 2.71
N GLN A 90 23.01 -7.90 3.50
CA GLN A 90 22.50 -8.41 4.76
C GLN A 90 20.98 -8.22 4.89
N TRP A 91 20.26 -8.33 3.77
CA TRP A 91 18.83 -8.05 3.70
C TRP A 91 18.01 -8.82 4.75
N LEU A 92 18.27 -10.12 4.86
CA LEU A 92 17.57 -11.03 5.76
C LEU A 92 18.28 -11.24 7.11
N ALA A 93 19.45 -10.64 7.32
CA ALA A 93 20.33 -11.00 8.44
C ALA A 93 19.68 -10.71 9.81
N TYR A 94 19.02 -9.56 9.94
CA TYR A 94 18.34 -9.20 11.17
C TYR A 94 17.04 -10.01 11.34
N GLY A 95 16.99 -10.84 12.39
CA GLY A 95 15.85 -11.69 12.67
C GLY A 95 15.73 -12.92 11.77
N PHE A 96 16.83 -13.35 11.12
CA PHE A 96 16.83 -14.56 10.31
C PHE A 96 16.42 -15.80 11.12
N VAL A 97 15.48 -16.58 10.58
CA VAL A 97 15.04 -17.85 11.15
C VAL A 97 15.42 -18.98 10.19
N PRO A 98 16.46 -19.79 10.49
CA PRO A 98 16.94 -20.84 9.58
C PRO A 98 15.86 -21.83 9.16
N ALA A 99 14.95 -22.19 10.07
CA ALA A 99 13.85 -23.11 9.79
C ALA A 99 12.86 -22.58 8.73
N LEU A 100 12.75 -21.26 8.58
CA LEU A 100 11.89 -20.62 7.58
C LEU A 100 12.67 -20.17 6.34
N GLY A 101 14.01 -20.10 6.42
CA GLY A 101 14.86 -19.55 5.37
C GLY A 101 14.57 -18.08 5.06
N THR A 102 14.08 -17.31 6.04
CA THR A 102 13.68 -15.90 5.89
C THR A 102 13.79 -15.14 7.21
N SER A 103 13.66 -13.82 7.16
CA SER A 103 13.45 -12.95 8.33
C SER A 103 11.96 -12.56 8.44
N PRO A 104 11.27 -12.94 9.51
CA PRO A 104 9.88 -12.52 9.74
C PRO A 104 9.72 -10.99 9.80
N ILE A 105 10.76 -10.24 10.16
CA ILE A 105 10.75 -8.78 10.14
C ILE A 105 10.67 -8.27 8.71
N VAL A 106 11.46 -8.84 7.80
CA VAL A 106 11.41 -8.50 6.37
C VAL A 106 10.07 -8.89 5.77
N VAL A 107 9.56 -10.08 6.09
CA VAL A 107 8.23 -10.54 5.64
C VAL A 107 7.14 -9.56 6.03
N VAL A 108 7.06 -9.19 7.31
CA VAL A 108 6.05 -8.23 7.78
C VAL A 108 6.26 -6.86 7.13
N PHE A 109 7.51 -6.41 7.01
CA PHE A 109 7.82 -5.11 6.46
C PHE A 109 7.41 -4.98 4.99
N MET A 110 7.87 -5.88 4.13
CA MET A 110 7.62 -5.85 2.68
C MET A 110 6.14 -6.04 2.36
N VAL A 111 5.52 -7.11 2.90
CA VAL A 111 4.10 -7.40 2.65
C VAL A 111 3.18 -6.25 3.05
N VAL A 112 3.49 -5.55 4.16
CA VAL A 112 2.71 -4.38 4.59
C VAL A 112 3.02 -3.16 3.74
N LEU A 113 4.27 -2.99 3.30
CA LEU A 113 4.67 -1.90 2.42
C LEU A 113 3.83 -1.93 1.13
N ASP A 114 3.76 -3.08 0.46
CA ASP A 114 2.97 -3.25 -0.76
C ASP A 114 1.47 -3.16 -0.48
N ALA A 115 1.00 -3.81 0.59
CA ALA A 115 -0.41 -3.80 0.91
C ALA A 115 -0.92 -2.38 1.18
N VAL A 116 -0.19 -1.61 1.98
CA VAL A 116 -0.64 -0.27 2.41
C VAL A 116 -0.40 0.76 1.32
N TRP A 117 0.81 0.86 0.77
CA TRP A 117 1.18 1.96 -0.12
C TRP A 117 0.97 1.67 -1.59
N SER A 118 0.98 0.40 -2.02
CA SER A 118 0.69 0.02 -3.41
C SER A 118 -0.80 -0.28 -3.65
N VAL A 119 -1.58 -0.58 -2.61
CA VAL A 119 -3.02 -0.92 -2.76
C VAL A 119 -3.93 -0.03 -1.91
N LEU A 120 -3.88 -0.12 -0.57
CA LEU A 120 -4.92 0.46 0.30
C LEU A 120 -4.99 1.97 0.23
N VAL A 121 -3.84 2.65 0.32
CA VAL A 121 -3.74 4.12 0.26
C VAL A 121 -4.14 4.66 -1.12
N PRO A 122 -3.61 4.16 -2.25
CA PRO A 122 -4.04 4.58 -3.58
C PRO A 122 -5.54 4.36 -3.84
N VAL A 123 -6.09 3.22 -3.39
CA VAL A 123 -7.53 2.96 -3.50
C VAL A 123 -8.33 3.97 -2.69
N ALA A 124 -7.96 4.21 -1.42
CA ALA A 124 -8.65 5.15 -0.55
C ALA A 124 -8.64 6.58 -1.13
N LEU A 125 -7.47 7.05 -1.60
CA LEU A 125 -7.35 8.36 -2.24
C LEU A 125 -8.18 8.44 -3.52
N THR A 126 -8.14 7.42 -4.37
CA THR A 126 -8.94 7.41 -5.59
C THR A 126 -10.43 7.44 -5.27
N GLU A 127 -10.90 6.70 -4.26
CA GLU A 127 -12.29 6.75 -3.84
C GLU A 127 -12.71 8.12 -3.28
N THR A 128 -11.80 8.87 -2.66
CA THR A 128 -12.06 10.26 -2.24
C THR A 128 -12.15 11.24 -3.41
N LEU A 129 -11.40 11.00 -4.49
CA LEU A 129 -11.47 11.79 -5.72
C LEU A 129 -12.77 11.52 -6.50
N PHE A 130 -13.35 10.32 -6.35
CA PHE A 130 -14.54 9.88 -7.08
C PHE A 130 -15.64 9.33 -6.15
N PRO A 131 -16.16 10.13 -5.19
CA PRO A 131 -17.02 9.64 -4.11
C PRO A 131 -18.33 9.00 -4.63
N HIS A 132 -18.90 9.53 -5.72
CA HIS A 132 -20.13 9.00 -6.34
C HIS A 132 -19.95 7.62 -7.02
N ARG A 133 -18.70 7.14 -7.17
CA ARG A 133 -18.36 5.89 -7.85
C ARG A 133 -17.70 4.86 -6.93
N ARG A 134 -17.40 5.19 -5.67
CA ARG A 134 -16.68 4.30 -4.74
C ARG A 134 -17.36 2.96 -4.49
N ALA A 135 -18.70 2.93 -4.44
CA ALA A 135 -19.45 1.70 -4.19
C ALA A 135 -19.83 0.94 -5.47
N LYS A 136 -19.34 1.37 -6.64
CA LYS A 136 -19.73 0.83 -7.94
C LYS A 136 -18.51 0.27 -8.67
N PRO A 137 -18.63 -0.85 -9.41
CA PRO A 137 -17.58 -1.29 -10.33
C PRO A 137 -17.28 -0.19 -11.37
N TRP A 138 -15.99 0.10 -11.57
CA TRP A 138 -15.51 1.09 -12.54
C TRP A 138 -15.37 0.48 -13.93
N LEU A 139 -14.99 -0.81 -14.00
CA LEU A 139 -14.73 -1.51 -15.25
C LEU A 139 -15.91 -2.38 -15.70
N GLY A 140 -16.00 -2.63 -17.01
CA GLY A 140 -16.80 -3.72 -17.59
C GLY A 140 -15.98 -5.00 -17.71
N ARG A 141 -16.54 -6.05 -18.32
CA ARG A 141 -15.81 -7.32 -18.57
C ARG A 141 -14.56 -7.10 -19.44
N THR A 142 -14.68 -6.32 -20.52
CA THR A 142 -13.55 -6.00 -21.41
C THR A 142 -12.46 -5.22 -20.67
N GLY A 143 -12.83 -4.24 -19.84
CA GLY A 143 -11.85 -3.48 -19.06
C GLY A 143 -11.09 -4.37 -18.08
N LEU A 144 -11.79 -5.29 -17.40
CA LEU A 144 -11.15 -6.29 -16.53
C LEU A 144 -10.21 -7.21 -17.30
N LEU A 145 -10.60 -7.67 -18.48
CA LEU A 145 -9.75 -8.52 -19.32
C LEU A 145 -8.46 -7.78 -19.71
N LEU A 146 -8.56 -6.54 -20.18
CA LEU A 146 -7.40 -5.74 -20.59
C LEU A 146 -6.46 -5.46 -19.42
N VAL A 147 -6.99 -5.06 -18.26
CA VAL A 147 -6.19 -4.84 -17.04
C VAL A 147 -5.58 -6.16 -16.56
N GLY A 148 -6.30 -7.28 -16.66
CA GLY A 148 -5.78 -8.61 -16.34
C GLY A 148 -4.61 -9.03 -17.23
N ILE A 149 -4.71 -8.80 -18.54
CA ILE A 149 -3.62 -9.06 -19.49
C ILE A 149 -2.41 -8.17 -19.16
N ALA A 150 -2.63 -6.87 -18.95
CA ALA A 150 -1.56 -5.95 -18.59
C ALA A 150 -0.86 -6.35 -17.28
N PHE A 151 -1.63 -6.77 -16.27
CA PHE A 151 -1.12 -7.34 -15.03
C PHE A 151 -0.24 -8.57 -15.26
N LEU A 152 -0.70 -9.54 -16.04
CA LEU A 152 0.07 -10.75 -16.31
C LEU A 152 1.37 -10.44 -17.07
N LEU A 153 1.34 -9.49 -18.00
CA LEU A 153 2.54 -9.02 -18.70
C LEU A 153 3.51 -8.31 -17.76
N GLY A 154 3.01 -7.43 -16.89
CA GLY A 154 3.81 -6.76 -15.86
C GLY A 154 4.46 -7.76 -14.90
N ALA A 155 3.68 -8.70 -14.36
CA ALA A 155 4.17 -9.74 -13.46
C ALA A 155 5.21 -10.64 -14.12
N ALA A 156 5.00 -11.06 -15.37
CA ALA A 156 5.97 -11.84 -16.12
C ALA A 156 7.27 -11.06 -16.39
N ALA A 157 7.17 -9.77 -16.72
CA ALA A 157 8.33 -8.91 -16.90
C ALA A 157 9.12 -8.74 -15.60
N THR A 158 8.46 -8.41 -14.49
CA THR A 158 9.10 -8.26 -13.17
C THR A 158 9.77 -9.56 -12.72
N TRP A 159 9.09 -10.69 -12.82
CA TRP A 159 9.68 -11.99 -12.52
C TRP A 159 10.91 -12.27 -13.38
N MET A 160 10.84 -12.01 -14.69
CA MET A 160 11.95 -12.25 -15.61
C MET A 160 13.15 -11.32 -15.34
N ILE A 161 12.89 -10.06 -15.00
CA ILE A 161 13.91 -9.07 -14.64
C ILE A 161 14.63 -9.55 -13.37
N ASN A 162 13.90 -9.86 -12.31
CA ASN A 162 14.48 -10.34 -11.06
C ASN A 162 15.19 -11.68 -11.24
N TYR A 163 14.62 -12.61 -12.00
CA TYR A 163 15.24 -13.89 -12.32
C TYR A 163 16.59 -13.73 -13.03
N ARG A 164 16.71 -12.75 -13.94
CA ARG A 164 17.94 -12.49 -14.69
C ARG A 164 18.97 -11.67 -13.91
N ILE A 165 18.52 -10.68 -13.13
CA ILE A 165 19.39 -9.73 -12.44
C ILE A 165 19.83 -10.26 -11.08
N ALA A 166 18.90 -10.78 -10.27
CA ALA A 166 19.19 -11.16 -8.89
C ALA A 166 19.95 -12.49 -8.77
N GLY A 167 19.85 -13.37 -9.78
CA GLY A 167 20.52 -14.69 -9.80
C GLY A 167 20.09 -15.65 -8.68
N PHE A 168 19.16 -15.23 -7.81
CA PHE A 168 18.62 -15.99 -6.69
C PHE A 168 17.37 -16.76 -7.11
N ARG A 169 17.19 -17.95 -6.53
CA ARG A 169 15.98 -18.74 -6.69
C ARG A 169 15.53 -19.29 -5.35
N ALA A 170 14.33 -18.91 -4.93
CA ALA A 170 13.67 -19.49 -3.78
C ALA A 170 13.50 -21.01 -3.99
N SER A 171 13.63 -21.76 -2.91
CA SER A 171 13.39 -23.21 -2.93
C SER A 171 11.93 -23.52 -3.25
N PRO A 172 11.61 -24.71 -3.80
CA PRO A 172 10.22 -25.11 -4.04
C PRO A 172 9.33 -24.96 -2.80
N GLY A 173 9.82 -25.33 -1.63
CA GLY A 173 9.08 -25.19 -0.37
C GLY A 173 8.78 -23.73 0.02
N GLN A 174 9.67 -22.79 -0.29
CA GLN A 174 9.43 -21.36 -0.06
C GLN A 174 8.37 -20.81 -1.02
N LEU A 175 8.41 -21.21 -2.28
CA LEU A 175 7.40 -20.85 -3.28
C LEU A 175 6.03 -21.42 -2.92
N GLU A 176 5.98 -22.69 -2.51
CA GLU A 176 4.76 -23.34 -2.02
C GLU A 176 4.19 -22.62 -0.80
N ALA A 177 5.03 -22.26 0.18
CA ALA A 177 4.62 -21.52 1.36
C ALA A 177 4.03 -20.15 1.01
N ALA A 178 4.63 -19.42 0.06
CA ALA A 178 4.11 -18.14 -0.42
C ALA A 178 2.75 -18.30 -1.12
N VAL A 179 2.61 -19.31 -2.00
CA VAL A 179 1.34 -19.62 -2.67
C VAL A 179 0.24 -19.98 -1.67
N VAL A 180 0.53 -20.88 -0.73
CA VAL A 180 -0.43 -21.29 0.31
C VAL A 180 -0.84 -20.10 1.17
N THR A 181 0.12 -19.26 1.57
CA THR A 181 -0.15 -18.04 2.36
C THR A 181 -1.05 -17.07 1.59
N ALA A 182 -0.76 -16.80 0.31
CA ALA A 182 -1.59 -15.95 -0.53
C ALA A 182 -3.02 -16.51 -0.67
N ILE A 183 -3.18 -17.82 -0.89
CA ILE A 183 -4.49 -18.49 -0.97
C ILE A 183 -5.26 -18.34 0.34
N VAL A 184 -4.61 -18.58 1.48
CA VAL A 184 -5.22 -18.42 2.81
C VAL A 184 -5.69 -16.99 3.02
N LEU A 185 -4.86 -15.99 2.69
CA LEU A 185 -5.23 -14.58 2.79
C LEU A 185 -6.43 -14.24 1.89
N VAL A 186 -6.44 -14.69 0.64
CA VAL A 186 -7.58 -14.52 -0.27
C VAL A 186 -8.85 -15.17 0.28
N ALA A 187 -8.74 -16.37 0.86
CA ALA A 187 -9.88 -17.07 1.45
C ALA A 187 -10.42 -16.36 2.70
N LEU A 188 -9.55 -15.78 3.54
CA LEU A 188 -9.95 -14.95 4.68
C LEU A 188 -10.63 -13.65 4.23
N GLY A 189 -10.14 -13.03 3.16
CA GLY A 189 -10.72 -11.83 2.56
C GLY A 189 -12.06 -12.04 1.85
N ALA A 190 -12.39 -13.29 1.50
CA ALA A 190 -13.68 -13.64 0.90
C ALA A 190 -14.82 -13.73 1.94
N ARG A 191 -14.52 -13.63 3.23
CA ARG A 191 -15.53 -13.68 4.29
C ARG A 191 -16.39 -12.40 4.30
N PRO A 192 -17.68 -12.50 4.66
CA PRO A 192 -18.54 -11.33 4.77
C PRO A 192 -17.97 -10.29 5.73
N SER A 193 -18.10 -9.02 5.39
CA SER A 193 -17.77 -7.94 6.32
C SER A 193 -18.70 -8.02 7.54
N PRO A 194 -18.16 -7.97 8.78
CA PRO A 194 -18.99 -7.95 9.98
C PRO A 194 -19.92 -6.74 9.96
N GLU A 195 -21.16 -6.91 10.44
CA GLU A 195 -22.09 -5.80 10.59
C GLU A 195 -21.54 -4.76 11.58
N PRO A 196 -21.79 -3.46 11.34
CA PRO A 196 -21.39 -2.42 12.28
C PRO A 196 -22.16 -2.58 13.61
N LEU A 197 -21.43 -2.78 14.70
CA LEU A 197 -22.02 -2.58 16.03
C LEU A 197 -22.25 -1.08 16.26
N PRO A 198 -23.38 -0.67 16.84
CA PRO A 198 -23.65 0.72 17.19
C PRO A 198 -22.55 1.29 18.10
N SER A 199 -22.11 2.52 17.83
CA SER A 199 -21.23 3.29 18.71
C SER A 199 -21.88 4.63 19.01
N GLU A 200 -22.01 4.95 20.29
CA GLU A 200 -22.53 6.26 20.75
C GLU A 200 -21.48 7.37 20.71
N ARG A 201 -20.18 7.02 20.66
CA ARG A 201 -19.10 8.01 20.63
C ARG A 201 -18.90 8.58 19.24
N LEU A 202 -18.78 9.91 19.14
CA LEU A 202 -18.44 10.63 17.91
C LEU A 202 -17.05 10.24 17.38
N ALA A 203 -16.91 10.29 16.06
CA ALA A 203 -15.62 10.15 15.38
C ALA A 203 -14.67 11.27 15.82
N PRO A 204 -13.37 10.98 16.03
CA PRO A 204 -12.38 12.04 16.28
C PRO A 204 -12.25 12.93 15.04
N SER A 205 -11.70 14.13 15.20
CA SER A 205 -11.53 15.06 14.09
C SER A 205 -10.70 14.44 12.95
N ALA A 206 -11.00 14.81 11.69
CA ALA A 206 -10.24 14.35 10.53
C ALA A 206 -8.73 14.67 10.65
N PHE A 207 -8.38 15.81 11.27
CA PHE A 207 -6.98 16.15 11.53
C PHE A 207 -6.31 15.13 12.47
N THR A 208 -6.98 14.76 13.57
CA THR A 208 -6.50 13.71 14.48
C THR A 208 -6.31 12.40 13.75
N VAL A 209 -7.26 12.00 12.89
CA VAL A 209 -7.14 10.78 12.08
C VAL A 209 -5.89 10.81 11.20
N GLY A 210 -5.66 11.91 10.48
CA GLY A 210 -4.50 12.05 9.60
C GLY A 210 -3.17 12.06 10.36
N VAL A 211 -3.08 12.79 11.49
CA VAL A 211 -1.87 12.80 12.33
C VAL A 211 -1.60 11.42 12.92
N THR A 212 -2.62 10.73 13.43
CA THR A 212 -2.44 9.37 13.96
C THR A 212 -2.00 8.40 12.86
N ALA A 213 -2.55 8.51 11.65
CA ALA A 213 -2.12 7.71 10.51
C ALA A 213 -0.64 7.95 10.20
N PHE A 214 -0.24 9.22 10.05
CA PHE A 214 1.16 9.62 9.81
C PHE A 214 2.11 9.10 10.89
N LEU A 215 1.75 9.23 12.17
CA LEU A 215 2.60 8.77 13.28
C LEU A 215 2.70 7.24 13.29
N ALA A 216 1.59 6.52 13.09
CA ALA A 216 1.60 5.07 13.04
C ALA A 216 2.42 4.54 11.86
N SER A 217 2.24 5.08 10.65
CA SER A 217 3.02 4.67 9.48
C SER A 217 4.48 5.07 9.60
N SER A 218 4.81 6.22 10.21
CA SER A 218 6.20 6.61 10.46
C SER A 218 6.87 5.71 11.51
N ALA A 219 6.15 5.35 12.58
CA ALA A 219 6.64 4.39 13.57
C ALA A 219 6.92 3.02 12.93
N PHE A 220 6.08 2.59 11.99
CA PHE A 220 6.30 1.34 11.24
C PHE A 220 7.61 1.38 10.43
N GLN A 221 7.86 2.49 9.72
CA GLN A 221 9.13 2.68 8.98
C GLN A 221 10.34 2.69 9.92
N VAL A 222 10.25 3.40 11.05
CA VAL A 222 11.33 3.48 12.04
C VAL A 222 11.62 2.11 12.67
N LEU A 223 10.59 1.31 12.98
CA LEU A 223 10.78 -0.03 13.56
C LEU A 223 11.64 -0.92 12.67
N LYS A 224 11.56 -0.79 11.34
CA LYS A 224 12.42 -1.55 10.41
C LYS A 224 13.89 -1.14 10.47
N LEU A 225 14.17 0.11 10.84
CA LEU A 225 15.53 0.65 10.97
C LEU A 225 16.20 0.24 12.30
N ILE A 226 15.41 -0.14 13.30
CA ILE A 226 15.90 -0.58 14.60
C ILE A 226 16.41 -2.02 14.48
N THR A 227 17.71 -2.22 14.74
CA THR A 227 18.36 -3.53 14.64
C THR A 227 19.14 -3.96 15.90
N ASP A 228 19.24 -3.09 16.92
CA ASP A 228 19.95 -3.41 18.16
C ASP A 228 19.19 -4.37 19.10
N PRO A 229 17.87 -4.25 19.33
CA PRO A 229 17.15 -5.15 20.21
C PRO A 229 17.04 -6.56 19.61
N PRO A 230 16.69 -7.58 20.42
CA PRO A 230 16.29 -8.88 19.90
C PRO A 230 15.15 -8.76 18.86
N ALA A 231 15.34 -9.38 17.70
CA ALA A 231 14.44 -9.28 16.56
C ALA A 231 12.97 -9.60 16.89
N TRP A 232 12.71 -10.54 17.79
CA TRP A 232 11.35 -10.89 18.20
C TRP A 232 10.64 -9.73 18.91
N ILE A 233 11.35 -8.84 19.60
CA ILE A 233 10.77 -7.64 20.23
C ILE A 233 10.32 -6.65 19.15
N VAL A 234 11.16 -6.40 18.15
CA VAL A 234 10.83 -5.53 17.02
C VAL A 234 9.66 -6.09 16.23
N LEU A 235 9.65 -7.41 15.98
CA LEU A 235 8.54 -8.11 15.32
C LEU A 235 7.24 -7.95 16.10
N LEU A 236 7.24 -8.19 17.42
CA LEU A 236 6.05 -7.99 18.25
C LEU A 236 5.59 -6.53 18.25
N GLY A 237 6.53 -5.57 18.27
CA GLY A 237 6.24 -4.14 18.14
C GLY A 237 5.55 -3.80 16.82
N MET A 238 6.04 -4.33 15.69
CA MET A 238 5.41 -4.17 14.37
C MET A 238 4.00 -4.77 14.36
N LEU A 239 3.84 -6.01 14.81
CA LEU A 239 2.54 -6.69 14.83
C LEU A 239 1.54 -5.96 15.74
N ALA A 240 1.97 -5.49 16.91
CA ALA A 240 1.15 -4.72 17.84
C ALA A 240 0.73 -3.38 17.24
N LEU A 241 1.64 -2.67 16.57
CA LEU A 241 1.36 -1.41 15.89
C LEU A 241 0.34 -1.61 14.77
N LEU A 242 0.49 -2.65 13.95
CA LEU A 242 -0.42 -2.95 12.85
C LEU A 242 -1.81 -3.35 13.36
N ALA A 243 -1.88 -4.29 14.31
CA ALA A 243 -3.13 -4.72 14.92
C ALA A 243 -3.82 -3.57 15.66
N GLY A 244 -3.06 -2.78 16.42
CA GLY A 244 -3.55 -1.60 17.13
C GLY A 244 -4.12 -0.56 16.16
N SER A 245 -3.40 -0.26 15.07
CA SER A 245 -3.84 0.66 14.02
C SER A 245 -5.10 0.16 13.33
N LEU A 246 -5.14 -1.12 12.93
CA LEU A 246 -6.32 -1.73 12.30
C LEU A 246 -7.55 -1.64 13.21
N VAL A 247 -7.42 -2.00 14.49
CA VAL A 247 -8.51 -1.91 15.48
C VAL A 247 -8.93 -0.46 15.69
N LEU A 248 -7.99 0.46 15.83
CA LEU A 248 -8.25 1.88 16.09
C LEU A 248 -9.02 2.51 14.93
N PHE A 249 -8.50 2.41 13.71
CA PHE A 249 -9.14 3.01 12.54
C PHE A 249 -10.45 2.31 12.18
N SER A 250 -10.56 0.99 12.36
CA SER A 250 -11.83 0.27 12.19
C SER A 250 -12.90 0.75 13.17
N ARG A 251 -12.52 1.01 14.42
CA ARG A 251 -13.44 1.56 15.43
C ARG A 251 -13.84 2.98 15.08
N TRP A 252 -12.91 3.85 14.71
CA TRP A 252 -13.21 5.23 14.33
C TRP A 252 -14.09 5.32 13.07
N ALA A 253 -13.85 4.47 12.07
CA ALA A 253 -14.63 4.42 10.84
C ALA A 253 -16.10 4.04 11.04
N ARG A 254 -16.43 3.39 12.15
CA ARG A 254 -17.79 3.00 12.54
C ARG A 254 -18.51 4.03 13.40
N ARG A 255 -17.83 5.10 13.82
CA ARG A 255 -18.42 6.12 14.70
C ARG A 255 -19.29 7.10 13.91
N PRO A 256 -20.38 7.61 14.52
CA PRO A 256 -21.13 8.74 13.98
C PRO A 256 -20.21 9.92 13.67
N GLY A 257 -20.44 10.58 12.53
CA GLY A 257 -19.62 11.69 12.04
C GLY A 257 -18.44 11.28 11.16
N TRP A 258 -18.17 9.99 10.97
CA TRP A 258 -17.20 9.56 9.96
C TRP A 258 -17.69 9.90 8.55
N GLY A 259 -16.85 10.58 7.76
CA GLY A 259 -17.26 11.23 6.51
C GLY A 259 -16.10 11.46 5.55
N GLU A 260 -16.32 12.20 4.46
CA GLU A 260 -15.32 12.39 3.39
C GLU A 260 -13.99 12.96 3.89
N ARG A 261 -14.03 13.90 4.85
CA ARG A 261 -12.82 14.46 5.46
C ARG A 261 -11.95 13.39 6.12
N HIS A 262 -12.56 12.43 6.80
CA HIS A 262 -11.86 11.32 7.47
C HIS A 262 -11.33 10.30 6.46
N ARG A 263 -12.13 10.00 5.43
CA ARG A 263 -11.75 9.11 4.31
C ARG A 263 -10.54 9.63 3.54
N PHE A 264 -10.39 10.94 3.42
CA PHE A 264 -9.19 11.57 2.86
C PHE A 264 -8.04 11.65 3.86
N ALA A 265 -8.29 12.07 5.09
CA ALA A 265 -7.22 12.33 6.06
C ALA A 265 -6.42 11.08 6.43
N LEU A 266 -7.08 9.92 6.53
CA LEU A 266 -6.42 8.64 6.85
C LEU A 266 -5.31 8.28 5.84
N PRO A 267 -5.61 8.10 4.53
CA PRO A 267 -4.56 7.79 3.56
C PRO A 267 -3.61 8.98 3.30
N ALA A 268 -4.07 10.23 3.42
CA ALA A 268 -3.18 11.39 3.29
C ALA A 268 -2.08 11.38 4.37
N GLY A 269 -2.42 11.05 5.62
CA GLY A 269 -1.44 10.90 6.69
C GLY A 269 -0.40 9.81 6.38
N ALA A 270 -0.84 8.68 5.84
CA ALA A 270 0.07 7.60 5.43
C ALA A 270 0.99 7.99 4.26
N VAL A 271 0.50 8.75 3.28
CA VAL A 271 1.35 9.29 2.19
C VAL A 271 2.40 10.27 2.73
N VAL A 272 2.03 11.13 3.69
CA VAL A 272 2.96 12.12 4.26
C VAL A 272 4.14 11.45 4.98
N THR A 273 4.04 10.20 5.41
CA THR A 273 5.21 9.45 5.92
C THR A 273 6.34 9.36 4.90
N TYR A 274 6.02 9.21 3.62
CA TYR A 274 7.03 9.17 2.58
C TYR A 274 7.70 10.52 2.32
N CYS A 275 7.10 11.62 2.78
CA CYS A 275 7.73 12.93 2.65
C CYS A 275 9.03 13.08 3.46
N TRP A 276 9.19 12.33 4.56
CA TRP A 276 10.47 12.29 5.28
C TRP A 276 11.26 11.03 4.94
N PHE A 277 10.57 9.90 4.72
CA PHE A 277 11.21 8.61 4.49
C PHE A 277 11.95 8.56 3.14
N GLY A 278 11.37 9.07 2.06
CA GLY A 278 12.00 9.04 0.73
C GLY A 278 13.35 9.76 0.65
N PRO A 279 13.45 11.03 1.10
CA PRO A 279 14.74 11.72 1.20
C PRO A 279 15.74 11.00 2.12
N MET A 280 15.28 10.46 3.25
CA MET A 280 16.13 9.70 4.17
C MET A 280 16.68 8.42 3.53
N LEU A 281 15.85 7.70 2.77
CA LEU A 281 16.25 6.50 2.03
C LEU A 281 17.28 6.81 0.95
N MET A 282 17.11 7.91 0.19
CA MET A 282 18.11 8.34 -0.80
C MET A 282 19.45 8.72 -0.17
N LEU A 283 19.42 9.40 0.98
CA LEU A 283 20.62 9.70 1.77
C LEU A 283 21.31 8.41 2.24
N TYR A 284 20.53 7.45 2.73
CA TYR A 284 21.04 6.15 3.17
C TYR A 284 21.68 5.34 2.01
N LYS A 285 21.07 5.37 0.82
CA LYS A 285 21.62 4.74 -0.40
C LYS A 285 22.86 5.49 -0.96
N GLY A 286 23.26 6.64 -0.40
CA GLY A 286 24.39 7.44 -0.87
C GLY A 286 24.12 8.25 -2.15
N ASN A 287 22.86 8.36 -2.54
CA ASN A 287 22.42 8.94 -3.82
C ASN A 287 22.14 10.44 -3.72
N MET A 288 23.17 11.23 -3.39
CA MET A 288 23.02 12.68 -3.13
C MET A 288 22.37 13.46 -4.30
N GLY A 289 22.60 13.05 -5.54
CA GLY A 289 21.98 13.66 -6.73
C GLY A 289 20.45 13.55 -6.75
N HIS A 290 19.90 12.44 -6.26
CA HIS A 290 18.46 12.19 -6.26
C HIS A 290 17.74 12.72 -5.01
N VAL A 291 18.46 13.27 -4.03
CA VAL A 291 17.86 13.92 -2.86
C VAL A 291 17.09 15.17 -3.29
N ALA A 292 17.64 15.97 -4.21
CA ALA A 292 16.95 17.16 -4.72
C ALA A 292 15.63 16.79 -5.44
N GLU A 293 15.64 15.73 -6.26
CA GLU A 293 14.45 15.17 -6.91
C GLU A 293 13.39 14.75 -5.89
N GLN A 294 13.80 14.07 -4.83
CA GLN A 294 12.90 13.68 -3.75
C GLN A 294 12.32 14.89 -3.01
N LEU A 295 13.10 15.94 -2.75
CA LEU A 295 12.57 17.16 -2.14
C LEU A 295 11.53 17.86 -3.03
N VAL A 296 11.68 17.80 -4.36
CA VAL A 296 10.66 18.27 -5.30
C VAL A 296 9.39 17.42 -5.19
N LEU A 297 9.50 16.09 -5.14
CA LEU A 297 8.36 15.19 -4.93
C LEU A 297 7.65 15.43 -3.60
N VAL A 298 8.40 15.71 -2.54
CA VAL A 298 7.85 16.11 -1.24
C VAL A 298 6.98 17.36 -1.40
N ALA A 299 7.52 18.42 -2.03
CA ALA A 299 6.79 19.66 -2.24
C ALA A 299 5.52 19.44 -3.08
N VAL A 300 5.62 18.71 -4.19
CA VAL A 300 4.47 18.38 -5.06
C VAL A 300 3.42 17.57 -4.31
N THR A 301 3.84 16.58 -3.53
CA THR A 301 2.95 15.74 -2.73
C THR A 301 2.20 16.56 -1.69
N LEU A 302 2.91 17.41 -0.93
CA LEU A 302 2.30 18.27 0.09
C LEU A 302 1.34 19.29 -0.52
N LEU A 303 1.71 19.92 -1.65
CA LEU A 303 0.84 20.86 -2.38
C LEU A 303 -0.42 20.16 -2.90
N THR A 304 -0.26 18.96 -3.47
CA THR A 304 -1.38 18.16 -3.99
C THR A 304 -2.32 17.75 -2.86
N MET A 305 -1.79 17.25 -1.74
CA MET A 305 -2.59 16.90 -0.57
C MET A 305 -3.28 18.11 0.05
N GLY A 306 -2.62 19.28 0.10
CA GLY A 306 -3.22 20.54 0.55
C GLY A 306 -4.37 21.00 -0.34
N ALA A 307 -4.21 20.94 -1.67
CA ALA A 307 -5.24 21.27 -2.64
C ALA A 307 -6.43 20.28 -2.60
N LEU A 308 -6.18 19.00 -2.34
CA LEU A 308 -7.24 18.02 -2.14
C LEU A 308 -7.97 18.24 -0.82
N ALA A 309 -7.25 18.56 0.25
CA ALA A 309 -7.84 18.88 1.55
C ALA A 309 -8.79 20.09 1.47
N SER A 310 -8.41 21.14 0.74
CA SER A 310 -9.28 22.31 0.55
C SER A 310 -10.53 21.96 -0.25
N ARG A 311 -10.40 21.20 -1.35
CA ARG A 311 -11.54 20.72 -2.15
C ARG A 311 -12.52 19.87 -1.33
N VAL A 312 -12.02 18.93 -0.52
CA VAL A 312 -12.86 18.09 0.35
C VAL A 312 -13.57 18.94 1.42
N ARG A 313 -12.91 19.96 1.98
CA ARG A 313 -13.52 20.88 2.94
C ARG A 313 -14.67 21.68 2.33
N HIS A 314 -14.47 22.25 1.14
CA HIS A 314 -15.48 23.03 0.44
C HIS A 314 -16.65 22.18 -0.07
N GLY A 315 -16.38 20.95 -0.55
CA GLY A 315 -17.42 20.03 -0.97
C GLY A 315 -18.42 19.68 0.14
N CYS A 316 -17.94 19.52 1.38
CA CYS A 316 -18.82 19.32 2.54
C CYS A 316 -19.62 20.57 2.92
N GLN A 317 -19.04 21.77 2.81
CA GLN A 317 -19.77 23.01 3.12
C GLN A 317 -20.95 23.25 2.17
N LEU A 318 -20.82 22.84 0.91
CA LEU A 318 -21.89 22.95 -0.09
C LEU A 318 -22.98 21.88 0.06
N SER A 319 -22.70 20.75 0.74
CA SER A 319 -23.73 19.73 1.03
C SER A 319 -24.55 20.08 2.27
N ASP A 320 -23.95 20.74 3.27
CA ASP A 320 -24.66 21.15 4.50
C ASP A 320 -25.55 22.38 4.31
N THR A 321 -25.45 23.07 3.17
CA THR A 321 -26.20 24.31 2.85
C THR A 321 -27.34 24.10 1.86
N ARG A 322 -27.60 22.88 1.38
CA ARG A 322 -28.78 22.58 0.56
C ARG A 322 -29.95 22.17 1.48
N PRO A 323 -31.04 22.95 1.51
CA PRO A 323 -32.24 22.61 2.29
C PRO A 323 -32.96 21.37 1.75
#